data_AF-A0A951RVR3-F1
#
_entry.id   AF-A0A951RVR3-F1
#
_cell.length_a   1.000
_cell.length_b   1.000
_cell.length_c   1.000
_cell.angle_alpha   90.00
_cell.angle_beta   90.00
_cell.angle_gamma   90.00
#
_symmetry.space_group_name_H-M   'P 1'
#
loop_
_entity.id
_entity.type
_entity.pdbx_description
1 polymer ?
#
loop_
_entity_poly.entity_id
_entity_poly.type
_entity_poly.pdbx_seq_one_letter_code
_entity_poly.pdbx_strand_id
1 'polypeptide(L)'
;FPNRVKSWKQGLKIKRNAGWKRINHDLHNSLAFYSLFFLLLMGLTGPQWSFEWYRTGMQKTLRTYKEKPVNKGTAVKEEPQIASVDHSRPVLSIADYMGIADKALHYTGNYSISIPGTTDEVAAVSKTRIGFFAPAASDRVSIDKYSGEVTRKDIFREKPFNERVAGSIKAIHVGTVYGSFTKWIYFFVCLIATSLPVTGTLIWVNKLKKKRKRAVAFNVRKVQYA
;
A
#
# COMPACT_ATOMS: atom_id res chain seq x y z
N PHE A 1 -6.78 -31.74 -27.35
CA PHE A 1 -6.82 -31.23 -25.96
C PHE A 1 -5.41 -30.86 -25.51
N PRO A 2 -5.16 -29.70 -24.86
CA PRO A 2 -3.79 -29.26 -24.62
C PRO A 2 -3.15 -30.16 -23.55
N ASN A 3 -2.14 -30.95 -23.94
CA ASN A 3 -1.39 -31.91 -23.11
C ASN A 3 -0.62 -31.29 -21.91
N ARG A 4 -0.77 -29.98 -21.64
CA ARG A 4 0.03 -29.25 -20.65
C ARG A 4 -0.74 -28.78 -19.41
N VAL A 5 -2.04 -29.03 -19.29
CA VAL A 5 -2.76 -28.65 -18.05
C VAL A 5 -2.20 -29.37 -16.82
N LYS A 6 -1.75 -30.62 -16.97
CA LYS A 6 -1.09 -31.40 -15.91
C LYS A 6 0.28 -30.85 -15.50
N SER A 7 0.98 -30.07 -16.34
CA SER A 7 2.30 -29.54 -16.01
C SER A 7 2.27 -28.28 -15.13
N TRP A 8 1.13 -27.59 -15.02
CA TRP A 8 1.00 -26.43 -14.14
C TRP A 8 1.16 -26.81 -12.66
N LYS A 9 0.60 -27.97 -12.27
CA LYS A 9 0.76 -28.53 -10.91
C LYS A 9 2.22 -28.84 -10.56
N GLN A 10 3.06 -29.15 -11.55
CA GLN A 10 4.49 -29.36 -11.33
C GLN A 10 5.27 -28.05 -11.13
N GLY A 11 4.76 -26.92 -11.61
CA GLY A 11 5.38 -25.61 -11.42
C GLY A 11 5.12 -24.99 -10.04
N LEU A 12 4.10 -25.47 -9.32
CA LEU A 12 3.66 -24.97 -8.01
C LEU A 12 4.08 -25.84 -6.83
N LYS A 13 4.70 -27.00 -7.10
CA LYS A 13 5.13 -27.96 -6.09
C LYS A 13 6.66 -27.95 -5.99
N ILE A 14 7.18 -27.63 -4.80
CA ILE A 14 8.60 -27.65 -4.52
C ILE A 14 9.04 -29.10 -4.24
N LYS A 15 9.84 -29.68 -5.15
CA LYS A 15 10.49 -30.98 -4.89
C LYS A 15 11.76 -30.75 -4.06
N ARG A 16 11.71 -31.07 -2.77
CA ARG A 16 12.87 -30.92 -1.86
C ARG A 16 13.94 -32.00 -2.03
N ASN A 17 13.60 -33.14 -2.64
CA ASN A 17 14.52 -34.26 -2.86
C ASN A 17 15.03 -34.30 -4.32
N ALA A 18 15.63 -33.20 -4.77
CA ALA A 18 16.12 -33.04 -6.14
C ALA A 18 17.46 -32.29 -6.16
N GLY A 19 18.20 -32.38 -7.25
CA GLY A 19 19.45 -31.61 -7.40
C GLY A 19 19.22 -30.09 -7.28
N TRP A 20 20.19 -29.36 -6.71
CA TRP A 20 20.12 -27.92 -6.41
C TRP A 20 19.53 -27.06 -7.55
N LYS A 21 19.87 -27.38 -8.81
CA LYS A 21 19.35 -26.67 -9.99
C LYS A 21 17.82 -26.78 -10.14
N ARG A 22 17.28 -27.95 -9.83
CA ARG A 22 15.83 -28.21 -9.88
C ARG A 22 15.13 -27.53 -8.72
N ILE A 23 15.72 -27.59 -7.52
CA ILE A 23 15.22 -26.87 -6.35
C ILE A 23 15.14 -25.37 -6.62
N ASN A 24 16.22 -24.75 -7.11
CA ASN A 24 16.23 -23.31 -7.43
C ASN A 24 15.18 -22.92 -8.47
N HIS A 25 14.96 -23.75 -9.49
CA HIS A 25 13.93 -23.50 -10.50
C HIS A 25 12.51 -23.65 -9.93
N ASP A 26 12.25 -24.69 -9.14
CA ASP A 26 10.94 -24.92 -8.54
C ASP A 26 10.63 -23.85 -7.46
N LEU A 27 11.64 -23.39 -6.72
CA LEU A 27 11.54 -22.29 -5.77
C LEU A 27 11.23 -20.96 -6.46
N HIS A 28 11.98 -20.61 -7.52
CA HIS A 28 11.75 -19.40 -8.30
C HIS A 28 10.31 -19.35 -8.83
N ASN A 29 9.84 -20.44 -9.47
CA ASN A 29 8.50 -20.48 -10.04
C ASN A 29 7.40 -20.45 -8.97
N SER A 30 7.53 -21.26 -7.91
CA SER A 30 6.50 -21.35 -6.87
C SER A 30 6.40 -20.04 -6.08
N LEU A 31 7.54 -19.51 -5.62
CA LEU A 31 7.56 -18.27 -4.85
C LEU A 31 7.10 -17.08 -5.68
N ALA A 32 7.54 -16.97 -6.95
CA ALA A 32 7.07 -15.91 -7.85
C ALA A 32 5.55 -15.98 -8.03
N PHE A 33 4.99 -17.18 -8.19
CA PHE A 33 3.55 -17.33 -8.38
C PHE A 33 2.74 -16.90 -7.15
N TYR A 34 3.16 -17.31 -5.95
CA TYR A 34 2.46 -16.94 -4.71
C TYR A 34 2.61 -15.45 -4.37
N SER A 35 3.77 -14.85 -4.65
CA SER A 35 4.01 -13.43 -4.40
C SER A 35 3.42 -12.51 -5.49
N LEU A 36 3.17 -13.03 -6.70
CA LEU A 36 2.69 -12.24 -7.84
C LEU A 36 1.46 -11.40 -7.52
N PHE A 37 0.47 -11.97 -6.83
CA PHE A 37 -0.76 -11.25 -6.50
C PHE A 37 -0.47 -10.00 -5.65
N PHE A 38 0.34 -10.14 -4.60
CA PHE A 38 0.72 -9.02 -3.73
C PHE A 38 1.63 -8.01 -4.43
N LEU A 39 2.59 -8.48 -5.23
CA LEU A 39 3.47 -7.62 -6.03
C LEU A 39 2.71 -6.83 -7.09
N LEU A 40 1.69 -7.43 -7.69
CA LEU A 40 0.79 -6.76 -8.63
C LEU A 40 0.00 -5.66 -7.93
N LEU A 41 -0.59 -5.94 -6.76
CA LEU A 41 -1.29 -4.93 -5.97
C LEU A 41 -0.38 -3.76 -5.60
N MET A 42 0.83 -4.05 -5.12
CA MET A 42 1.82 -3.01 -4.78
C MET A 42 2.23 -2.19 -6.02
N GLY A 43 2.50 -2.87 -7.13
CA GLY A 43 2.89 -2.24 -8.40
C GLY A 43 1.79 -1.38 -9.02
N LEU A 44 0.52 -1.79 -8.93
CA LEU A 44 -0.62 -1.01 -9.44
C LEU A 44 -0.94 0.18 -8.54
N THR A 45 -0.74 0.07 -7.24
CA THR A 45 -1.08 1.16 -6.31
C THR A 45 -0.03 2.27 -6.31
N GLY A 46 1.24 2.01 -6.60
CA GLY A 46 2.31 3.02 -6.55
C GLY A 46 2.17 4.20 -7.53
N PRO A 47 1.86 3.98 -8.81
CA PRO A 47 1.75 5.03 -9.83
C PRO A 47 0.76 6.15 -9.50
N GLN A 48 -0.17 5.95 -8.56
CA GLN A 48 -1.12 6.98 -8.13
C GLN A 48 -0.45 8.26 -7.60
N TRP A 49 0.77 8.18 -7.05
CA TRP A 49 1.44 9.34 -6.45
C TRP A 49 2.32 10.09 -7.44
N SER A 50 2.87 9.38 -8.43
CA SER A 50 3.81 9.95 -9.40
C SER A 50 3.13 10.39 -10.70
N PHE A 51 2.04 9.72 -11.11
CA PHE A 51 1.42 9.92 -12.42
C PHE A 51 -0.01 10.43 -12.30
N GLU A 52 -0.24 11.69 -12.70
CA GLU A 52 -1.55 12.34 -12.59
C GLU A 52 -2.61 11.71 -13.49
N TRP A 53 -2.26 11.26 -14.69
CA TRP A 53 -3.18 10.55 -15.58
C TRP A 53 -3.67 9.24 -14.94
N TYR A 54 -2.77 8.52 -14.26
CA TYR A 54 -3.07 7.25 -13.62
C TYR A 54 -3.97 7.46 -12.39
N ARG A 55 -3.63 8.45 -11.55
CA ARG A 55 -4.46 8.87 -10.41
C ARG A 55 -5.86 9.29 -10.85
N THR A 56 -5.95 10.13 -11.88
CA THR A 56 -7.23 10.61 -12.42
C THR A 56 -8.05 9.46 -12.99
N GLY A 57 -7.43 8.57 -13.77
CA GLY A 57 -8.08 7.36 -14.30
C GLY A 57 -8.63 6.48 -13.18
N MET A 58 -7.82 6.20 -12.15
CA MET A 58 -8.23 5.39 -11.00
C MET A 58 -9.34 6.05 -10.18
N GLN A 59 -9.29 7.36 -9.97
CA GLN A 59 -10.36 8.08 -9.27
C GLN A 59 -11.66 8.09 -10.08
N LYS A 60 -11.59 8.21 -11.41
CA LYS A 60 -12.76 8.14 -12.30
C LYS A 60 -13.36 6.73 -12.31
N THR A 61 -12.55 5.68 -12.39
CA THR A 61 -13.05 4.29 -12.33
C THR A 61 -13.70 3.97 -10.99
N LEU A 62 -13.15 4.48 -9.89
CA LEU A 62 -13.76 4.38 -8.56
C LEU A 62 -14.92 5.35 -8.33
N ARG A 63 -15.21 6.26 -9.27
CA ARG A 63 -16.25 7.32 -9.12
C ARG A 63 -15.99 8.20 -7.89
N THR A 64 -14.72 8.41 -7.54
CA THR A 64 -14.27 9.29 -6.44
C THR A 64 -13.52 10.52 -6.97
N TYR A 65 -13.52 10.73 -8.29
CA TYR A 65 -12.89 11.88 -8.89
C TYR A 65 -13.63 13.14 -8.48
N LYS A 66 -12.91 14.06 -7.84
CA LYS A 66 -13.34 15.43 -7.60
C LYS A 66 -12.46 16.30 -8.48
N GLU A 67 -13.07 17.16 -9.28
CA GLU A 67 -12.32 18.15 -10.05
C GLU A 67 -11.42 18.92 -9.08
N LYS A 68 -10.12 18.97 -9.38
CA LYS A 68 -9.26 19.91 -8.66
C LYS A 68 -9.85 21.29 -8.92
N PRO A 69 -10.11 22.12 -7.88
CA PRO A 69 -10.48 23.49 -8.13
C PRO A 69 -9.32 24.11 -8.91
N VAL A 70 -9.54 24.33 -10.22
CA VAL A 70 -8.66 25.16 -11.04
C VAL A 70 -8.68 26.51 -10.35
N ASN A 71 -7.50 27.05 -10.02
CA ASN A 71 -7.30 28.37 -9.44
C ASN A 71 -8.26 29.42 -10.02
N LYS A 72 -9.43 29.52 -9.40
CA LYS A 72 -10.29 30.68 -9.28
C LYS A 72 -10.30 30.89 -7.77
N GLY A 73 -9.94 32.09 -7.31
CA GLY A 73 -9.71 32.46 -5.91
C GLY A 73 -10.93 32.38 -4.99
N THR A 74 -11.74 31.34 -5.14
CA THR A 74 -12.95 31.01 -4.39
C THR A 74 -13.12 29.49 -4.45
N ALA A 75 -12.10 28.75 -4.02
CA ALA A 75 -12.42 27.55 -3.27
C ALA A 75 -13.01 28.07 -1.97
N VAL A 76 -14.33 28.17 -1.89
CA VAL A 76 -15.01 28.22 -0.61
C VAL A 76 -14.65 26.87 0.04
N LYS A 77 -13.53 26.86 0.77
CA LYS A 77 -13.44 26.09 2.00
C LYS A 77 -14.76 26.44 2.68
N GLU A 78 -15.67 25.49 2.85
CA GLU A 78 -16.61 25.58 3.95
C GLU A 78 -15.75 25.54 5.21
N GLU A 79 -15.16 26.70 5.49
CA GLU A 79 -14.50 27.02 6.72
C GLU A 79 -15.64 27.00 7.73
N PRO A 80 -15.57 26.14 8.74
CA PRO A 80 -16.48 26.24 9.86
C PRO A 80 -16.53 27.70 10.29
N GLN A 81 -17.72 28.28 10.26
CA GLN A 81 -17.91 29.61 10.83
C GLN A 81 -17.61 29.46 12.32
N ILE A 82 -16.41 29.89 12.71
CA ILE A 82 -16.03 30.06 14.11
C ILE A 82 -17.05 31.06 14.64
N ALA A 83 -17.96 30.59 15.49
CA ALA A 83 -18.84 31.50 16.23
C ALA A 83 -17.92 32.54 16.90
N SER A 84 -18.32 33.81 16.91
CA SER A 84 -17.53 34.90 17.49
C SER A 84 -17.24 34.65 18.97
N VAL A 85 -16.18 33.90 19.26
CA VAL A 85 -15.72 33.60 20.61
C VAL A 85 -14.55 34.54 20.86
N ASP A 86 -14.70 35.33 21.93
CA ASP A 86 -13.70 36.23 22.49
C ASP A 86 -12.28 35.65 22.40
N HIS A 87 -11.44 36.25 21.53
CA HIS A 87 -10.05 35.88 21.28
C HIS A 87 -9.14 36.06 22.52
N SER A 88 -9.70 36.48 23.65
CA SER A 88 -9.03 36.62 24.94
C SER A 88 -8.90 35.30 25.72
N ARG A 89 -9.48 34.19 25.22
CA ARG A 89 -9.31 32.87 25.84
C ARG A 89 -7.98 32.22 25.43
N PRO A 90 -7.24 31.60 26.37
CA PRO A 90 -6.04 30.85 26.04
C PRO A 90 -6.39 29.71 25.07
N VAL A 91 -5.55 29.52 24.06
CA VAL A 91 -5.68 28.42 23.09
C VAL A 91 -5.70 27.09 23.85
N LEU A 92 -6.63 26.19 23.49
CA LEU A 92 -6.71 24.87 24.13
C LEU A 92 -5.36 24.14 24.10
N SER A 93 -5.03 23.44 25.20
CA SER A 93 -3.83 22.63 25.27
C SER A 93 -3.95 21.39 24.38
N ILE A 94 -2.81 20.82 23.98
CA ILE A 94 -2.74 19.55 23.25
C ILE A 94 -3.51 18.45 23.99
N ALA A 95 -3.43 18.44 25.33
CA ALA A 95 -4.15 17.49 26.17
C ALA A 95 -5.68 17.64 26.06
N ASP A 96 -6.17 18.86 25.90
CA ASP A 96 -7.60 19.13 25.78
C ASP A 96 -8.14 18.64 24.43
N TYR A 97 -7.39 18.84 23.35
CA TYR A 97 -7.72 18.29 22.02
C TYR A 97 -7.76 16.75 22.04
N MET A 98 -6.84 16.10 22.76
CA MET A 98 -6.85 14.65 22.94
C MET A 98 -8.08 14.20 23.73
N GLY A 99 -8.42 14.88 24.82
CA GLY A 99 -9.61 14.59 25.63
C GLY A 99 -10.92 14.76 24.85
N ILE A 100 -11.04 15.80 24.04
CA ILE A 100 -12.21 16.02 23.16
C ILE A 100 -12.30 14.92 22.10
N ALA A 101 -11.17 14.57 21.47
CA ALA A 101 -11.12 13.48 20.49
C ALA A 101 -11.46 12.12 21.12
N ASP A 102 -11.10 11.87 22.37
CA ASP A 102 -11.42 10.65 23.10
C ASP A 102 -12.90 10.54 23.46
N LYS A 103 -13.52 11.65 23.85
CA LYS A 103 -14.97 11.74 24.02
C LYS A 103 -15.73 11.53 22.71
N ALA A 104 -15.19 12.03 21.59
CA ALA A 104 -15.83 11.90 20.29
C ALA A 104 -15.60 10.53 19.61
N LEU A 105 -14.47 9.87 19.87
CA LEU A 105 -14.05 8.62 19.25
C LEU A 105 -13.65 7.62 20.34
N HIS A 106 -14.60 6.77 20.73
CA HIS A 106 -14.47 5.75 21.79
C HIS A 106 -13.58 4.55 21.38
N TYR A 107 -12.31 4.78 21.08
CA TYR A 107 -11.31 3.72 20.88
C TYR A 107 -9.90 4.23 21.20
N THR A 108 -8.97 3.36 21.55
CA THR A 108 -7.56 3.73 21.77
C THR A 108 -6.81 3.81 20.44
N GLY A 109 -5.98 4.83 20.24
CA GLY A 109 -5.34 5.06 18.95
C GLY A 109 -4.16 6.01 19.00
N ASN A 110 -3.48 6.15 17.86
CA ASN A 110 -2.48 7.18 17.63
C ASN A 110 -3.17 8.47 17.19
N TYR A 111 -2.71 9.59 17.72
CA TYR A 111 -3.22 10.93 17.38
C TYR A 111 -2.25 11.62 16.43
N SER A 112 -2.79 12.24 15.40
CA SER A 112 -2.08 13.22 14.58
C SER A 112 -2.88 14.52 14.66
N ILE A 113 -2.27 15.54 15.25
CA ILE A 113 -2.91 16.83 15.50
C ILE A 113 -2.28 17.83 14.54
N SER A 114 -3.12 18.45 13.72
CA SER A 114 -2.73 19.58 12.88
C SER A 114 -3.09 20.86 13.62
N ILE A 115 -2.08 21.54 14.18
CA ILE A 115 -2.25 22.83 14.85
C ILE A 115 -2.19 23.92 13.77
N PRO A 116 -3.26 24.68 13.56
CA PRO A 116 -3.28 25.69 12.50
C PRO A 116 -2.52 26.94 12.91
N GLY A 117 -1.72 27.50 11.99
CA GLY A 117 -0.87 28.66 12.25
C GLY A 117 -1.61 30.01 12.29
N THR A 118 -2.83 30.07 11.78
CA THR A 118 -3.64 31.31 11.70
C THR A 118 -4.92 31.21 12.51
N THR A 119 -5.45 32.36 12.93
CA THR A 119 -6.61 32.51 13.82
C THR A 119 -7.90 31.88 13.26
N ASP A 120 -8.06 31.88 11.93
CA ASP A 120 -9.30 31.46 11.25
C ASP A 120 -9.36 29.97 10.89
N GLU A 121 -8.29 29.21 11.15
CA GLU A 121 -8.25 27.79 10.82
C GLU A 121 -8.60 26.91 12.03
N VAL A 122 -9.43 25.89 11.78
CA VAL A 122 -9.89 24.91 12.79
C VAL A 122 -8.83 23.83 13.01
N ALA A 123 -8.61 23.43 14.27
CA ALA A 123 -7.68 22.35 14.59
C ALA A 123 -8.25 21.00 14.13
N ALA A 124 -7.44 20.18 13.46
CA ALA A 124 -7.87 18.86 13.01
C ALA A 124 -7.12 17.76 13.78
N VAL A 125 -7.88 16.90 14.46
CA VAL A 125 -7.36 15.71 15.14
C VAL A 125 -7.73 14.48 14.34
N SER A 126 -6.72 13.75 13.87
CA SER A 126 -6.87 12.48 13.19
C SER A 126 -6.48 11.36 14.13
N LYS A 127 -7.38 10.40 14.35
CA LYS A 127 -7.18 9.28 15.27
C LYS A 127 -7.18 7.96 14.51
N THR A 128 -6.12 7.17 14.67
CA THR A 128 -5.96 5.89 13.97
C THR A 128 -5.94 4.75 14.97
N ARG A 129 -6.71 3.68 14.70
CA ARG A 129 -6.75 2.50 15.58
C ARG A 129 -5.39 1.80 15.62
N ILE A 130 -5.01 1.31 16.79
CA ILE A 130 -3.79 0.51 16.99
C ILE A 130 -4.19 -0.92 17.29
N GLY A 131 -3.50 -1.89 16.70
CA GLY A 131 -3.75 -3.30 16.95
C GLY A 131 -3.19 -4.18 15.86
N PHE A 132 -3.04 -5.47 16.16
CA PHE A 132 -2.46 -6.44 15.22
C PHE A 132 -3.29 -6.60 13.93
N PHE A 133 -4.61 -6.37 14.02
CA PHE A 133 -5.57 -6.37 12.90
C PHE A 133 -6.25 -5.00 12.69
N ALA A 134 -5.69 -3.92 13.25
CA ALA A 134 -6.34 -2.61 13.17
C ALA A 134 -6.30 -2.07 11.74
N PRO A 135 -7.44 -1.61 11.20
CA PRO A 135 -7.47 -0.95 9.89
C PRO A 135 -6.60 0.30 9.89
N ALA A 136 -5.79 0.52 8.84
CA ALA A 136 -5.03 1.76 8.65
C ALA A 136 -5.88 2.99 8.29
N ALA A 137 -7.20 2.89 8.51
CA ALA A 137 -8.15 3.97 8.37
C ALA A 137 -8.06 4.92 9.56
N SER A 138 -7.96 6.21 9.28
CA SER A 138 -8.02 7.27 10.28
C SER A 138 -9.39 7.93 10.29
N ASP A 139 -9.99 8.07 11.47
CA ASP A 139 -11.15 8.92 11.67
C ASP A 139 -10.65 10.34 12.00
N ARG A 140 -11.29 11.37 11.44
CA ARG A 140 -10.88 12.77 11.64
C ARG A 140 -11.97 13.56 12.32
N VAL A 141 -11.58 14.37 13.29
CA VAL A 141 -12.43 15.29 14.02
C VAL A 141 -11.85 16.69 13.87
N SER A 142 -12.64 17.64 13.40
CA SER A 142 -12.30 19.06 13.38
C SER A 142 -12.86 19.72 14.63
N ILE A 143 -12.01 20.44 15.36
CA ILE A 143 -12.29 21.03 16.67
C ILE A 143 -11.99 22.53 16.59
N ASP A 144 -12.95 23.34 16.99
CA ASP A 144 -12.78 24.78 17.14
C ASP A 144 -11.74 25.10 18.22
N LYS A 145 -10.83 26.03 17.91
CA LYS A 145 -9.68 26.39 18.76
C LYS A 145 -10.04 27.10 20.07
N TYR A 146 -11.21 27.72 20.12
CA TYR A 146 -11.62 28.61 21.21
C TYR A 146 -12.78 28.02 22.01
N SER A 147 -13.74 27.38 21.34
CA SER A 147 -14.88 26.74 22.02
C SER A 147 -14.60 25.29 22.42
N GLY A 148 -13.64 24.62 21.77
CA GLY A 148 -13.43 23.18 21.93
C GLY A 148 -14.59 22.34 21.36
N GLU A 149 -15.49 22.95 20.59
CA GLU A 149 -16.62 22.26 19.99
C GLU A 149 -16.19 21.47 18.75
N VAL A 150 -16.75 20.26 18.60
CA VAL A 150 -16.50 19.40 17.45
C VAL A 150 -17.36 19.86 16.29
N THR A 151 -16.77 20.61 15.36
CA THR A 151 -17.53 21.12 14.21
C THR A 151 -17.76 20.08 13.13
N ARG A 152 -16.83 19.12 12.95
CA ARG A 152 -16.94 18.11 11.88
C ARG A 152 -16.37 16.77 12.30
N LYS A 153 -17.10 15.70 11.98
CA LYS A 153 -16.66 14.30 12.16
C LYS A 153 -16.62 13.60 10.82
N ASP A 154 -15.42 13.19 10.39
CA ASP A 154 -15.21 12.31 9.24
C ASP A 154 -14.85 10.91 9.74
N ILE A 155 -15.87 10.06 9.85
CA ILE A 155 -15.67 8.67 10.25
C ILE A 155 -15.44 7.83 9.00
N PHE A 156 -14.28 7.17 8.92
CA PHE A 156 -13.90 6.41 7.74
C PHE A 156 -14.88 5.27 7.43
N ARG A 157 -15.47 4.67 8.47
CA ARG A 157 -16.40 3.54 8.33
C ARG A 157 -17.75 3.95 7.73
N GLU A 158 -18.14 5.21 7.87
CA GLU A 158 -19.41 5.76 7.37
C GLU A 158 -19.31 6.20 5.90
N LYS A 159 -18.09 6.29 5.36
CA LYS A 159 -17.87 6.65 3.96
C LYS A 159 -18.40 5.58 3.00
N PRO A 160 -18.84 5.98 1.79
CA PRO A 160 -19.25 5.02 0.78
C PRO A 160 -18.07 4.13 0.38
N PHE A 161 -18.37 2.90 -0.06
CA PHE A 161 -17.37 1.85 -0.29
C PHE A 161 -16.24 2.30 -1.24
N ASN A 162 -16.58 3.03 -2.29
CA ASN A 162 -15.62 3.55 -3.24
C ASN A 162 -14.61 4.53 -2.60
N GLU A 163 -15.07 5.45 -1.76
CA GLU A 163 -14.19 6.37 -1.02
C GLU A 163 -13.34 5.64 0.01
N ARG A 164 -13.88 4.58 0.63
CA ARG A 164 -13.10 3.71 1.53
C ARG A 164 -11.99 2.99 0.79
N VAL A 165 -12.27 2.46 -0.41
CA VAL A 165 -11.25 1.83 -1.26
C VAL A 165 -10.20 2.87 -1.67
N ALA A 166 -10.62 4.03 -2.16
CA ALA A 166 -9.71 5.12 -2.56
C ALA A 166 -8.85 5.64 -1.39
N GLY A 167 -9.43 5.79 -0.20
CA GLY A 167 -8.70 6.16 1.01
C GLY A 167 -7.75 5.06 1.52
N SER A 168 -7.98 3.80 1.14
CA SER A 168 -7.16 2.67 1.54
C SER A 168 -5.99 2.39 0.58
N ILE A 169 -5.88 3.07 -0.57
CA ILE A 169 -4.87 2.70 -1.58
C ILE A 169 -3.45 2.81 -1.00
N LYS A 170 -3.17 3.82 -0.17
CA LYS A 170 -1.88 3.93 0.53
C LYS A 170 -1.63 2.75 1.47
N ALA A 171 -2.64 2.36 2.24
CA ALA A 171 -2.53 1.22 3.15
C ALA A 171 -2.32 -0.09 2.39
N ILE A 172 -2.98 -0.26 1.23
CA ILE A 172 -2.81 -1.42 0.33
C ILE A 172 -1.40 -1.43 -0.25
N HIS A 173 -0.86 -0.28 -0.65
CA HIS A 173 0.49 -0.22 -1.21
C HIS A 173 1.57 -0.60 -0.18
N VAL A 174 1.47 -0.07 1.04
CA VAL A 174 2.48 -0.28 2.10
C VAL A 174 2.24 -1.57 2.90
N GLY A 175 1.08 -2.20 2.74
CA GLY A 175 0.71 -3.42 3.46
C GLY A 175 0.27 -3.18 4.91
N THR A 176 -0.27 -2.00 5.21
CA THR A 176 -0.77 -1.66 6.56
C THR A 176 -2.29 -1.80 6.70
N VAL A 177 -2.98 -2.34 5.68
CA VAL A 177 -4.45 -2.45 5.64
C VAL A 177 -5.04 -3.07 6.90
N TYR A 178 -4.43 -4.13 7.44
CA TYR A 178 -4.84 -4.78 8.69
C TYR A 178 -3.72 -4.71 9.73
N GLY A 179 -3.02 -3.57 9.82
CA GLY A 179 -2.00 -3.35 10.83
C GLY A 179 -0.78 -4.26 10.64
N SER A 180 -0.31 -4.85 11.75
CA SER A 180 0.93 -5.63 11.78
C SER A 180 0.84 -6.93 11.01
N PHE A 181 -0.33 -7.57 10.92
CA PHE A 181 -0.51 -8.83 10.20
C PHE A 181 -0.12 -8.71 8.72
N THR A 182 -0.70 -7.73 8.02
CA THR A 182 -0.40 -7.51 6.60
C THR A 182 1.03 -7.02 6.39
N LYS A 183 1.61 -6.34 7.38
CA LYS A 183 3.00 -5.86 7.33
C LYS A 183 4.00 -7.03 7.26
N TRP A 184 3.77 -8.10 8.03
CA TRP A 184 4.57 -9.32 7.96
C TRP A 184 4.41 -10.04 6.62
N ILE A 185 3.20 -10.11 6.07
CA ILE A 185 2.97 -10.68 4.73
C ILE A 185 3.79 -9.91 3.68
N TYR A 186 3.72 -8.58 3.70
CA TYR A 186 4.46 -7.74 2.76
C TYR A 186 5.97 -7.87 2.94
N PHE A 187 6.46 -8.02 4.17
CA PHE A 187 7.86 -8.32 4.44
C PHE A 187 8.33 -9.60 3.73
N PHE A 188 7.60 -10.71 3.86
CA PHE A 188 7.93 -11.96 3.17
C PHE A 188 7.79 -11.85 1.65
N VAL A 189 6.77 -11.15 1.15
CA VAL A 189 6.58 -10.89 -0.28
C VAL A 189 7.76 -10.11 -0.87
N CYS A 190 8.20 -9.06 -0.20
CA CYS A 190 9.36 -8.26 -0.62
C CYS A 190 10.65 -9.08 -0.56
N LEU A 191 10.84 -9.89 0.49
CA LEU A 191 11.98 -10.81 0.60
C LEU A 191 12.02 -11.79 -0.57
N ILE A 192 10.86 -12.36 -0.93
CA ILE A 192 10.72 -13.20 -2.12
C ILE A 192 11.08 -12.40 -3.37
N ALA A 193 10.51 -11.21 -3.56
CA ALA A 193 10.74 -10.38 -4.74
C ALA A 193 12.23 -10.07 -4.95
N THR A 194 12.96 -9.72 -3.88
CA THR A 194 14.42 -9.49 -3.94
C THR A 194 15.20 -10.76 -4.25
N SER A 195 14.70 -11.94 -3.85
CA SER A 195 15.32 -13.22 -4.19
C SER A 195 15.10 -13.67 -5.66
N LEU A 196 14.08 -13.13 -6.35
CA LEU A 196 13.76 -13.53 -7.73
C LEU A 196 14.86 -13.19 -8.75
N PRO A 197 15.48 -11.99 -8.75
CA PRO A 197 16.65 -11.71 -9.58
C PRO A 197 17.82 -12.65 -9.32
N VAL A 198 18.10 -12.97 -8.05
CA VAL A 198 19.19 -13.88 -7.67
C VAL A 198 18.93 -15.31 -8.18
N THR A 199 17.75 -15.85 -7.89
CA THR A 199 17.37 -17.19 -8.34
C THR A 199 17.28 -17.26 -9.88
N GLY A 200 16.82 -16.21 -10.54
CA GLY A 200 16.77 -16.07 -12.00
C GLY A 200 18.14 -16.04 -12.68
N THR A 201 19.08 -15.24 -12.16
CA THR A 201 20.46 -15.19 -12.66
C THR A 201 21.17 -16.54 -12.51
N LEU A 202 20.96 -17.25 -11.40
CA LEU A 202 21.47 -18.62 -11.22
C LEU A 202 20.91 -19.60 -12.26
N ILE A 203 19.63 -19.49 -12.63
CA ILE A 203 19.04 -20.29 -13.72
C ILE A 203 19.71 -19.94 -15.06
N TRP A 204 19.89 -18.66 -15.34
CA TRP A 204 20.48 -18.17 -16.58
C TRP A 204 21.93 -18.65 -16.77
N VAL A 205 22.78 -18.47 -15.76
CA VAL A 205 24.18 -18.95 -15.77
C VAL A 205 24.24 -20.46 -15.99
N ASN A 206 23.36 -21.23 -15.36
CA ASN A 206 23.30 -22.68 -15.55
C ASN A 206 22.89 -23.08 -16.98
N LYS A 207 21.99 -22.32 -17.62
CA LYS A 207 21.60 -22.54 -19.03
C LYS A 207 22.76 -22.23 -19.98
N LEU A 208 23.54 -21.18 -19.72
CA LEU A 208 24.73 -20.84 -20.51
C LEU A 208 25.80 -21.93 -20.47
N LYS A 209 26.10 -22.46 -19.27
CA LYS A 209 27.06 -23.57 -19.09
C LYS A 209 26.66 -24.82 -19.88
N LYS A 210 25.36 -25.12 -20.00
CA LYS A 210 24.84 -26.24 -20.81
C LYS A 210 25.06 -26.03 -22.31
N LYS A 211 24.80 -24.82 -22.82
CA LYS A 211 25.05 -24.48 -24.23
C LYS A 211 26.54 -24.62 -24.59
N ARG A 212 27.43 -24.13 -23.72
CA ARG A 212 28.90 -24.26 -23.91
C ARG A 212 29.35 -25.72 -23.98
N LYS A 213 28.87 -26.59 -23.09
CA LYS A 213 29.21 -28.03 -23.13
C LYS A 213 28.72 -28.73 -24.40
N ARG A 214 27.51 -28.41 -24.88
CA ARG A 214 27.02 -28.96 -26.15
C ARG A 214 27.81 -28.46 -27.35
N ALA A 215 28.17 -27.18 -27.39
CA ALA A 215 28.98 -26.61 -28.48
C ALA A 215 30.38 -27.26 -28.53
N VAL A 216 31.05 -27.43 -27.38
CA VAL A 216 32.35 -28.12 -27.31
C VAL A 216 32.23 -29.58 -27.74
N ALA A 217 31.24 -30.32 -27.24
CA ALA A 217 31.04 -31.73 -27.61
C ALA A 217 30.73 -31.92 -29.10
N PHE A 218 30.02 -30.97 -29.73
CA PHE A 218 29.73 -31.00 -31.16
C PHE A 218 30.98 -30.71 -32.00
N ASN A 219 31.80 -29.73 -31.61
CA ASN A 219 33.06 -29.43 -32.31
C ASN A 219 34.07 -30.59 -32.21
N VAL A 220 34.23 -31.20 -31.04
CA VAL A 220 35.15 -32.35 -30.87
C VAL A 220 34.75 -33.53 -31.77
N ARG A 221 33.45 -33.85 -31.87
CA ARG A 221 32.99 -34.91 -32.77
C ARG A 221 33.22 -34.58 -34.25
N LYS A 222 33.07 -33.33 -34.69
CA LYS A 222 33.33 -32.96 -36.09
C LYS A 222 34.80 -33.07 -36.50
N VAL A 223 35.74 -32.85 -35.58
CA VAL A 223 37.18 -32.90 -35.86
C VAL A 223 37.72 -34.33 -35.95
N GLN A 224 37.05 -35.32 -35.34
CA GLN A 224 37.50 -36.72 -35.36
C GLN A 224 37.09 -37.53 -36.61
N TYR A 225 36.32 -36.96 -37.52
CA TYR A 225 35.84 -37.63 -38.75
C TYR A 225 36.31 -36.94 -40.05
N ALA A 226 37.37 -36.13 -39.98
CA ALA A 226 38.02 -35.51 -41.14
C ALA A 226 39.47 -36.01 -41.21
#